data_AF-A0A3N5UBD2-F1
#
_entry.id   AF-A0A3N5UBD2-F1
#
_cell.length_a   1.000
_cell.length_b   1.000
_cell.length_c   1.000
_cell.angle_alpha   90.00
_cell.angle_beta   90.00
_cell.angle_gamma   90.00
#
_symmetry.space_group_name_H-M   'P 1'
#
loop_
_entity.id
_entity.type
_entity.pdbx_description
1 polymer ?
#
loop_
_entity_poly.entity_id
_entity_poly.type
_entity_poly.pdbx_seq_one_letter_code
_entity_poly.pdbx_strand_id
1 'polypeptide(L)'
;MTMTPKRKTHSKLEVVSQPRITPEGKAQADSKAQQPRQYVSISRGLQRRHRGSDGVIPLIHDQRGFTLVEILAVLIIMAIFTTTAIAKYSDIEDTAGRRMLETAVVQLNAHVRHAWFQSAVASGTGSYSYYAGTLGNDVVLTKQQPGKEPKGGTIFLKRDGVRYKLEWYPAPENHPGLFQLGNRTD
;
A
#
# COMPACT_ATOMS: atom_id res chain seq x y z
N MET A 1 51.50 30.50 -17.80
CA MET A 1 52.46 29.40 -17.55
C MET A 1 52.43 29.14 -16.05
N THR A 2 52.07 28.00 -15.48
CA THR A 2 51.93 26.62 -15.97
C THR A 2 51.16 25.90 -14.82
N MET A 3 49.94 25.43 -15.04
CA MET A 3 49.58 24.04 -15.34
C MET A 3 50.06 23.00 -14.30
N THR A 4 49.07 22.35 -13.68
CA THR A 4 49.00 21.15 -12.81
C THR A 4 49.97 20.00 -13.19
N PRO A 5 50.24 18.94 -12.38
CA PRO A 5 49.18 18.02 -11.90
C PRO A 5 49.35 17.23 -10.58
N LYS A 6 48.18 16.79 -10.08
CA LYS A 6 47.81 15.51 -9.41
C LYS A 6 48.88 14.70 -8.68
N ARG A 7 48.54 14.32 -7.45
CA ARG A 7 48.82 12.97 -6.93
C ARG A 7 47.54 12.33 -6.41
N LYS A 8 47.01 11.38 -7.18
CA LYS A 8 45.94 10.47 -6.75
C LYS A 8 46.58 9.43 -5.83
N THR A 9 46.21 9.43 -4.56
CA THR A 9 46.54 8.33 -3.64
C THR A 9 45.53 7.22 -3.92
N HIS A 10 46.02 6.13 -4.50
CA HIS A 10 45.23 4.93 -4.77
C HIS A 10 44.86 4.28 -3.44
N SER A 11 43.61 4.48 -2.99
CA SER A 11 43.03 3.65 -1.95
C SER A 11 42.75 2.27 -2.55
N LYS A 12 43.43 1.27 -1.99
CA LYS A 12 43.41 -0.14 -2.33
C LYS A 12 41.96 -0.63 -2.27
N LEU A 13 41.40 -0.98 -3.43
CA LEU A 13 40.14 -1.69 -3.56
C LEU A 13 40.32 -3.08 -2.94
N GLU A 14 39.85 -3.27 -1.73
CA GLU A 14 39.70 -4.60 -1.14
C GLU A 14 38.47 -5.25 -1.78
N VAL A 15 38.72 -6.10 -2.78
CA VAL A 15 37.69 -6.93 -3.40
C VAL A 15 37.26 -7.96 -2.37
N VAL A 16 36.11 -7.71 -1.74
CA VAL A 16 35.38 -8.70 -0.96
C VAL A 16 35.09 -9.89 -1.88
N SER A 17 35.87 -10.95 -1.67
CA SER A 17 35.73 -12.21 -2.39
C SER A 17 34.46 -12.89 -1.90
N GLN A 18 33.42 -12.89 -2.71
CA GLN A 18 32.23 -13.69 -2.47
C GLN A 18 32.60 -15.18 -2.54
N PRO A 19 32.08 -16.05 -1.64
CA PRO A 19 32.36 -17.47 -1.71
C PRO A 19 31.73 -18.06 -2.99
N ARG A 20 32.59 -18.58 -3.86
CA ARG A 20 32.24 -19.37 -5.04
C ARG A 20 31.61 -20.69 -4.57
N ILE A 21 30.30 -20.82 -4.71
CA ILE A 21 29.59 -22.09 -4.56
C ILE A 21 29.92 -23.00 -5.75
N THR A 22 30.83 -23.95 -5.54
CA THR A 22 31.15 -25.04 -6.47
C THR A 22 30.08 -26.15 -6.33
N PRO A 23 29.57 -26.74 -7.42
CA PRO A 23 28.45 -27.70 -7.37
C PRO A 23 28.86 -29.14 -7.01
N GLU A 24 29.83 -29.33 -6.12
CA GLU A 24 30.39 -30.67 -5.79
C GLU A 24 29.95 -31.23 -4.43
N GLY A 25 28.84 -30.72 -3.88
CA GLY A 25 28.37 -31.08 -2.52
C GLY A 25 27.05 -31.84 -2.43
N LYS A 26 26.53 -32.45 -3.50
CA LYS A 26 25.19 -33.09 -3.49
C LYS A 26 25.14 -34.58 -3.85
N ALA A 27 26.27 -35.26 -3.98
CA ALA A 27 26.29 -36.68 -4.34
C ALA A 27 26.63 -37.64 -3.18
N GLN A 28 26.56 -37.18 -1.93
CA GLN A 28 27.02 -38.00 -0.79
C GLN A 28 26.16 -37.83 0.47
N ALA A 29 24.83 -37.91 0.30
CA ALA A 29 23.88 -38.00 1.40
C ALA A 29 22.93 -39.22 1.32
N ASP A 30 23.04 -40.08 0.30
CA ASP A 30 22.09 -41.19 0.06
C ASP A 30 22.74 -42.59 0.18
N SER A 31 23.64 -42.81 1.14
CA SER A 31 24.29 -44.15 1.28
C SER A 31 24.51 -44.62 2.72
N LYS A 32 23.64 -44.24 3.66
CA LYS A 32 23.63 -44.84 5.01
C LYS A 32 22.21 -45.13 5.51
N ALA A 33 21.54 -46.08 4.88
CA ALA A 33 20.35 -46.73 5.46
C ALA A 33 20.08 -48.11 4.84
N GLN A 34 21.05 -49.02 4.85
CA GLN A 34 20.80 -50.45 4.67
C GLN A 34 21.23 -51.19 5.94
N GLN A 35 20.27 -51.53 6.79
CA GLN A 35 20.39 -52.61 7.77
C GLN A 35 19.24 -53.59 7.54
N PRO A 36 19.50 -54.91 7.41
CA PRO A 36 18.49 -55.89 7.08
C PRO A 36 17.58 -56.14 8.27
N ARG A 37 16.28 -55.88 8.12
CA ARG A 37 15.28 -56.23 9.14
C ARG A 37 15.03 -57.74 9.13
N GLN A 38 15.30 -58.34 10.27
CA GLN A 38 15.09 -59.74 10.62
C GLN A 38 13.59 -60.05 10.67
N TYR A 39 13.14 -61.02 9.88
CA TYR A 39 11.76 -61.48 9.84
C TYR A 39 11.52 -62.47 10.98
N VAL A 40 10.71 -62.07 11.97
CA VAL A 40 10.24 -62.96 13.04
C VAL A 40 8.78 -63.32 12.74
N SER A 41 8.57 -64.55 12.27
CA SER A 41 7.25 -65.13 12.10
C SER A 41 6.73 -65.67 13.44
N ILE A 42 5.71 -65.03 14.00
CA ILE A 42 4.90 -65.62 15.08
C ILE A 42 3.50 -65.86 14.54
N SER A 43 3.29 -67.09 14.07
CA SER A 43 1.97 -67.66 13.87
C SER A 43 1.52 -68.29 15.18
N ARG A 44 0.46 -67.76 15.79
CA ARG A 44 -0.64 -68.51 16.47
C ARG A 44 -1.43 -67.59 17.39
N GLY A 45 -2.75 -67.60 17.20
CA GLY A 45 -3.67 -67.06 18.19
C GLY A 45 -5.06 -66.80 17.65
N LEU A 46 -5.76 -67.86 17.24
CA LEU A 46 -7.22 -68.03 17.36
C LEU A 46 -7.99 -66.81 17.93
N GLN A 47 -8.63 -66.02 17.07
CA GLN A 47 -9.85 -65.30 17.44
C GLN A 47 -10.85 -65.32 16.28
N ARG A 48 -11.55 -66.45 16.14
CA ARG A 48 -12.94 -66.41 15.66
C ARG A 48 -13.77 -65.81 16.79
N ARG A 49 -14.37 -64.63 16.58
CA ARG A 49 -15.79 -64.38 16.89
C ARG A 49 -16.33 -63.31 15.94
N HIS A 50 -17.32 -63.72 15.16
CA HIS A 50 -18.30 -62.85 14.55
C HIS A 50 -18.93 -61.95 15.61
N ARG A 51 -19.00 -60.64 15.35
CA ARG A 51 -20.27 -59.89 15.43
C ARG A 51 -20.09 -58.57 14.69
N GLY A 52 -20.84 -58.42 13.60
CA GLY A 52 -20.95 -57.15 12.90
C GLY A 52 -21.52 -56.09 13.84
N SER A 53 -20.89 -54.93 13.83
CA SER A 53 -21.58 -53.66 13.99
C SER A 53 -20.77 -52.68 13.15
N ASP A 54 -21.24 -52.49 11.92
CA ASP A 54 -20.79 -51.40 11.07
C ASP A 54 -20.79 -50.14 11.93
N GLY A 55 -19.62 -49.52 12.06
CA GLY A 55 -19.45 -48.25 12.74
C GLY A 55 -20.12 -47.15 11.93
N VAL A 56 -21.45 -47.16 11.89
CA VAL A 56 -22.26 -46.01 11.51
C VAL A 56 -22.03 -45.01 12.63
N ILE A 57 -21.16 -44.02 12.41
CA ILE A 57 -21.16 -42.81 13.23
C ILE A 57 -22.59 -42.29 13.12
N PRO A 58 -23.36 -42.22 14.23
CA PRO A 58 -24.66 -41.60 14.17
C PRO A 58 -24.38 -40.12 13.92
N LEU A 59 -24.55 -39.68 12.68
CA LEU A 59 -24.78 -38.26 12.39
C LEU A 59 -26.08 -37.93 13.10
N ILE A 60 -25.97 -37.43 14.34
CA ILE A 60 -27.08 -36.87 15.09
C ILE A 60 -27.56 -35.68 14.24
N HIS A 61 -28.56 -35.92 13.41
CA HIS A 61 -29.27 -34.88 12.70
C HIS A 61 -30.22 -34.25 13.72
N ASP A 62 -29.72 -33.25 14.45
CA ASP A 62 -30.56 -32.40 15.29
C ASP A 62 -31.41 -31.53 14.35
N GLN A 63 -32.58 -32.05 13.95
CA GLN A 63 -33.55 -31.35 13.11
C GLN A 63 -34.43 -30.41 13.93
N ARG A 64 -33.85 -29.69 14.89
CA ARG A 64 -34.55 -28.57 15.54
C ARG A 64 -34.62 -27.45 14.51
N GLY A 65 -35.75 -27.46 13.79
CA GLY A 65 -36.00 -26.61 12.65
C GLY A 65 -35.90 -25.14 12.99
N PHE A 66 -35.36 -24.42 12.02
CA PHE A 66 -35.30 -22.97 11.94
C PHE A 66 -36.68 -22.39 12.29
N THR A 67 -36.82 -21.76 13.47
CA THR A 67 -38.11 -21.23 13.91
C THR A 67 -38.39 -19.89 13.23
N LEU A 68 -39.67 -19.52 13.06
CA LEU A 68 -40.03 -18.20 12.52
C LEU A 68 -39.42 -17.08 13.39
N VAL A 69 -39.43 -17.27 14.70
CA VAL A 69 -38.86 -16.35 15.69
C VAL A 69 -37.37 -16.12 15.45
N GLU A 70 -36.63 -17.16 15.04
CA GLU A 70 -35.21 -17.07 14.73
C GLU A 70 -34.94 -16.22 13.48
N ILE A 71 -35.71 -16.40 12.39
CA ILE A 71 -35.61 -15.54 11.20
C ILE A 71 -35.95 -14.10 11.59
N LEU A 72 -37.02 -13.92 12.36
CA LEU A 72 -37.49 -12.60 12.77
C LEU A 72 -36.43 -11.86 13.60
N ALA A 73 -35.76 -12.54 14.53
CA ALA A 73 -34.68 -11.97 15.32
C ALA A 73 -33.50 -11.53 14.43
N VAL A 74 -33.09 -12.37 13.48
CA VAL A 74 -32.01 -12.02 12.54
C VAL A 74 -32.41 -10.84 11.66
N LEU A 75 -33.66 -10.78 11.18
CA LEU A 75 -34.15 -9.66 10.37
C LEU A 75 -34.15 -8.34 11.13
N ILE A 76 -34.55 -8.36 12.41
CA ILE A 76 -34.53 -7.16 13.26
C ILE A 76 -33.08 -6.68 13.46
N ILE A 77 -32.16 -7.59 13.80
CA ILE A 77 -30.74 -7.25 13.99
C ILE A 77 -30.13 -6.73 12.68
N MET A 78 -30.41 -7.39 11.55
CA MET A 78 -29.93 -6.97 10.23
C MET A 78 -30.47 -5.60 9.81
N ALA A 79 -31.74 -5.29 10.11
CA ALA A 79 -32.33 -4.00 9.80
C ALA A 79 -31.62 -2.86 10.55
N ILE A 80 -31.34 -3.05 11.84
CA ILE A 80 -30.62 -2.08 12.66
C ILE A 80 -29.15 -1.97 12.20
N PHE A 81 -28.49 -3.10 11.94
CA PHE A 81 -27.10 -3.12 11.48
C PHE A 81 -26.93 -2.36 10.16
N THR A 82 -27.80 -2.60 9.19
CA THR A 82 -27.73 -1.95 7.87
C THR A 82 -27.88 -0.44 7.99
N THR A 83 -28.87 0.01 8.77
CA THR A 83 -29.13 1.45 8.96
C THR A 83 -27.96 2.16 9.62
N THR A 84 -27.37 1.56 10.65
CA THR A 84 -26.23 2.13 11.37
C THR A 84 -24.94 2.14 10.54
N ALA A 85 -24.72 1.12 9.70
CA ALA A 85 -23.58 1.08 8.79
C ALA A 85 -23.60 2.23 7.76
N ILE A 86 -24.79 2.56 7.20
CA ILE A 86 -24.94 3.65 6.24
C ILE A 86 -24.57 5.00 6.87
N ALA A 87 -25.11 5.31 8.06
CA ALA A 87 -24.82 6.57 8.74
C ALA A 87 -23.32 6.75 9.02
N LYS A 88 -22.66 5.68 9.50
CA LYS A 88 -21.24 5.72 9.80
C LYS A 88 -20.37 5.87 8.55
N TYR A 89 -20.76 5.24 7.45
CA TYR A 89 -20.02 5.30 6.20
C TYR A 89 -19.98 6.73 5.63
N SER A 90 -21.11 7.44 5.65
CA SER A 90 -21.21 8.82 5.18
C SER A 90 -20.22 9.76 5.87
N ASP A 91 -20.11 9.70 7.20
CA ASP A 91 -19.19 10.56 7.97
C ASP A 91 -17.71 10.34 7.61
N ILE A 92 -17.36 9.08 7.32
CA ILE A 92 -16.00 8.71 6.93
C ILE A 92 -15.68 9.24 5.54
N GLU A 93 -16.63 9.18 4.60
CA GLU A 93 -16.41 9.67 3.23
C GLU A 93 -16.16 11.18 3.19
N ASP A 94 -16.93 11.96 3.93
CA ASP A 94 -16.77 13.42 4.00
C ASP A 94 -15.40 13.79 4.60
N THR A 95 -15.04 13.13 5.70
CA THR A 95 -13.74 13.35 6.36
C THR A 95 -12.58 12.90 5.47
N ALA A 96 -12.73 11.79 4.76
CA ALA A 96 -11.73 11.28 3.82
C ALA A 96 -11.54 12.24 2.65
N GLY A 97 -12.63 12.79 2.09
CA GLY A 97 -12.56 13.76 0.99
C GLY A 97 -11.73 14.99 1.37
N ARG A 98 -11.95 15.56 2.56
CA ARG A 98 -11.16 16.68 3.06
C ARG A 98 -9.68 16.33 3.23
N ARG A 99 -9.37 15.18 3.83
CA ARG A 99 -7.98 14.70 4.02
C ARG A 99 -7.26 14.43 2.69
N MET A 100 -7.99 13.92 1.69
CA MET A 100 -7.46 13.74 0.35
C MET A 100 -7.06 15.08 -0.27
N LEU A 101 -7.89 16.12 -0.13
CA LEU A 101 -7.55 17.46 -0.61
C LEU A 101 -6.34 18.07 0.10
N GLU A 102 -6.22 17.87 1.41
CA GLU A 102 -5.04 18.32 2.17
C GLU A 102 -3.76 17.61 1.68
N THR A 103 -3.84 16.30 1.46
CA THR A 103 -2.75 15.51 0.86
C THR A 103 -2.41 16.01 -0.54
N ALA A 104 -3.43 16.34 -1.34
CA ALA A 104 -3.26 16.87 -2.68
C ALA A 104 -2.54 18.23 -2.66
N VAL A 105 -2.85 19.11 -1.70
CA VAL A 105 -2.12 20.38 -1.52
C VAL A 105 -0.66 20.16 -1.12
N VAL A 106 -0.38 19.17 -0.25
CA VAL A 106 1.00 18.79 0.11
C VAL A 106 1.77 18.30 -1.12
N GLN A 107 1.15 17.44 -1.94
CA GLN A 107 1.76 16.98 -3.19
C GLN A 107 1.98 18.13 -4.18
N LEU A 108 1.03 19.07 -4.28
CA LEU A 108 1.16 20.23 -5.14
C LEU A 108 2.35 21.09 -4.72
N ASN A 109 2.51 21.30 -3.41
CA ASN A 109 3.65 21.99 -2.84
C ASN A 109 4.97 21.25 -3.12
N ALA A 110 4.97 19.93 -3.14
CA ALA A 110 6.14 19.15 -3.56
C ALA A 110 6.48 19.42 -5.04
N HIS A 111 5.50 19.47 -5.94
CA HIS A 111 5.71 19.80 -7.35
C HIS A 111 6.26 21.23 -7.54
N VAL A 112 5.71 22.20 -6.81
CA VAL A 112 6.18 23.60 -6.83
C VAL A 112 7.63 23.70 -6.37
N ARG A 113 7.95 23.06 -5.23
CA ARG A 113 9.32 23.03 -4.69
C ARG A 113 10.28 22.35 -5.65
N HIS A 114 9.90 21.20 -6.21
CA HIS A 114 10.70 20.48 -7.19
C HIS A 114 11.01 21.35 -8.41
N ALA A 115 10.01 22.01 -8.99
CA ALA A 115 10.19 22.88 -10.16
C ALA A 115 11.11 24.08 -9.87
N TRP A 116 10.93 24.70 -8.69
CA TRP A 116 11.77 25.80 -8.23
C TRP A 116 13.23 25.36 -8.01
N PHE A 117 13.45 24.24 -7.34
CA PHE A 117 14.81 23.73 -7.12
C PHE A 117 15.50 23.34 -8.41
N GLN A 118 14.78 22.68 -9.33
CA GLN A 118 15.33 22.26 -10.61
C GLN A 118 15.79 23.47 -11.45
N SER A 119 15.01 24.54 -11.48
CA SER A 119 15.38 25.76 -12.20
C SER A 119 16.46 26.57 -11.49
N ALA A 120 16.43 26.64 -10.15
CA ALA A 120 17.48 27.29 -9.36
C ALA A 120 18.84 26.60 -9.58
N VAL A 121 18.87 25.26 -9.61
CA VAL A 121 20.09 24.50 -9.91
C VAL A 121 20.55 24.71 -11.36
N ALA A 122 19.62 24.77 -12.32
CA ALA A 122 19.96 24.89 -13.74
C ALA A 122 20.39 26.31 -14.17
N SER A 123 19.82 27.35 -13.56
CA SER A 123 19.96 28.75 -14.03
C SER A 123 20.44 29.73 -12.96
N GLY A 124 20.63 29.28 -11.72
CA GLY A 124 20.98 30.15 -10.59
C GLY A 124 19.81 30.98 -10.03
N THR A 125 18.66 30.98 -10.70
CA THR A 125 17.45 31.69 -10.27
C THR A 125 16.26 30.74 -10.23
N GLY A 126 15.50 30.76 -9.13
CA GLY A 126 14.31 29.91 -8.98
C GLY A 126 13.16 30.36 -9.88
N SER A 127 12.56 29.40 -10.58
CA SER A 127 11.47 29.58 -11.54
C SER A 127 10.53 28.36 -11.54
N TYR A 128 9.33 28.52 -12.08
CA TYR A 128 8.32 27.46 -12.16
C TYR A 128 8.16 26.85 -13.56
N SER A 129 9.19 26.97 -14.41
CA SER A 129 9.15 26.46 -15.79
C SER A 129 8.93 24.94 -15.89
N TYR A 130 9.28 24.18 -14.84
CA TYR A 130 9.06 22.72 -14.76
C TYR A 130 7.81 22.33 -13.97
N TYR A 131 6.98 23.31 -13.57
CA TYR A 131 5.80 23.03 -12.78
C TYR A 131 4.73 22.31 -13.61
N ALA A 132 4.26 21.16 -13.15
CA ALA A 132 3.30 20.34 -13.88
C ALA A 132 1.84 20.79 -13.72
N GLY A 133 1.48 21.43 -12.61
CA GLY A 133 0.11 21.93 -12.38
C GLY A 133 -1.00 20.87 -12.35
N THR A 134 -0.67 19.59 -12.13
CA THR A 134 -1.62 18.47 -12.07
C THR A 134 -1.31 17.54 -10.89
N LEU A 135 -2.34 16.87 -10.36
CA LEU A 135 -2.29 16.00 -9.16
C LEU A 135 -2.92 14.61 -9.42
N GLY A 136 -3.06 14.23 -10.69
CA GLY A 136 -3.72 12.98 -11.10
C GLY A 136 -5.16 13.21 -11.56
N ASN A 137 -5.94 12.13 -11.64
CA ASN A 137 -7.25 12.12 -12.31
C ASN A 137 -8.41 12.51 -11.37
N ASP A 138 -8.24 12.32 -10.07
CA ASP A 138 -9.34 12.47 -9.09
C ASP A 138 -9.39 13.88 -8.49
N VAL A 139 -8.30 14.64 -8.58
CA VAL A 139 -8.17 16.01 -8.06
C VAL A 139 -8.13 16.99 -9.23
N VAL A 140 -9.07 17.94 -9.22
CA VAL A 140 -9.16 18.97 -10.25
C VAL A 140 -8.70 20.30 -9.69
N LEU A 141 -7.83 21.00 -10.44
CA LEU A 141 -7.31 22.31 -10.11
C LEU A 141 -7.78 23.32 -11.14
N THR A 142 -8.43 24.40 -10.71
CA THR A 142 -8.82 25.49 -11.61
C THR A 142 -7.71 26.52 -11.62
N LYS A 143 -7.28 26.98 -12.80
CA LYS A 143 -6.25 28.02 -13.03
C LYS A 143 -4.78 27.60 -12.92
N GLN A 144 -4.45 26.33 -12.69
CA GLN A 144 -3.06 25.88 -12.84
C GLN A 144 -2.69 25.76 -14.31
N GLN A 145 -1.47 26.20 -14.65
CA GLN A 145 -0.93 26.13 -15.99
C GLN A 145 0.48 25.52 -15.93
N PRO A 146 0.75 24.42 -16.65
CA PRO A 146 2.09 23.84 -16.69
C PRO A 146 3.14 24.84 -17.21
N GLY A 147 4.30 24.85 -16.58
CA GLY A 147 5.44 25.70 -16.94
C GLY A 147 5.23 27.20 -16.73
N LYS A 148 4.15 27.59 -16.04
CA LYS A 148 3.88 28.96 -15.62
C LYS A 148 3.94 29.06 -14.10
N GLU A 149 4.03 30.30 -13.62
CA GLU A 149 3.96 30.56 -12.20
C GLU A 149 2.62 30.04 -11.63
N PRO A 150 2.66 29.29 -10.51
CA PRO A 150 1.46 28.77 -9.88
C PRO A 150 0.54 29.92 -9.47
N LYS A 151 -0.78 29.69 -9.56
CA LYS A 151 -1.79 30.70 -9.22
C LYS A 151 -2.80 30.16 -8.24
N GLY A 152 -3.38 31.03 -7.43
CA GLY A 152 -4.55 30.68 -6.62
C GLY A 152 -5.74 30.31 -7.52
N GLY A 153 -6.65 29.50 -6.99
CA GLY A 153 -7.79 28.99 -7.74
C GLY A 153 -8.72 28.18 -6.84
N THR A 154 -9.26 27.10 -7.37
CA THR A 154 -10.03 26.13 -6.60
C THR A 154 -9.48 24.73 -6.80
N ILE A 155 -9.62 23.92 -5.77
CA ILE A 155 -9.30 22.50 -5.78
C ILE A 155 -10.56 21.72 -5.37
N PHE A 156 -10.86 20.64 -6.08
CA PHE A 156 -12.00 19.77 -5.75
C PHE A 156 -11.74 18.33 -6.19
N LEU A 157 -12.43 17.42 -5.50
CA LEU A 157 -12.47 16.02 -5.93
C LEU A 157 -13.53 15.86 -7.01
N LYS A 158 -13.19 15.12 -8.07
CA LYS A 158 -14.10 14.85 -9.19
C LYS A 158 -15.38 14.12 -8.74
N ARG A 159 -15.27 13.27 -7.71
CA ARG A 159 -16.38 12.51 -7.12
C ARG A 159 -17.42 13.42 -6.45
N ASP A 160 -16.96 14.32 -5.60
CA ASP A 160 -17.84 15.07 -4.69
C ASP A 160 -18.25 16.42 -5.27
N GLY A 161 -17.47 16.97 -6.20
CA GLY A 161 -17.71 18.27 -6.82
C GLY A 161 -17.58 19.47 -5.89
N VAL A 162 -17.45 19.26 -4.57
CA VAL A 162 -17.26 20.29 -3.56
C VAL A 162 -15.95 21.02 -3.76
N ARG A 163 -16.02 22.33 -3.98
CA ARG A 163 -14.86 23.17 -4.25
C ARG A 163 -14.33 23.80 -2.98
N TYR A 164 -13.00 23.82 -2.90
CA TYR A 164 -12.27 24.53 -1.87
C TYR A 164 -11.38 25.57 -2.53
N LYS A 165 -11.22 26.70 -1.85
CA LYS A 165 -10.32 27.74 -2.29
C LYS A 165 -8.89 27.22 -2.18
N LEU A 166 -8.13 27.39 -3.24
CA LEU A 166 -6.70 27.10 -3.26
C LEU A 166 -5.96 28.43 -3.25
N GLU A 167 -5.30 28.73 -2.13
CA GLU A 167 -4.60 29.99 -1.96
C GLU A 167 -3.13 29.82 -2.33
N TRP A 168 -2.63 30.71 -3.17
CA TRP A 168 -1.22 30.76 -3.55
C TRP A 168 -0.54 31.88 -2.79
N TYR A 169 0.52 31.53 -2.06
CA TYR A 169 1.39 32.45 -1.36
C TYR A 169 2.72 32.49 -2.11
N PRO A 170 2.95 33.49 -2.98
CA PRO A 170 4.22 33.65 -3.66
C PRO A 170 5.30 33.91 -2.62
N ALA A 171 6.50 33.42 -2.88
CA ALA A 171 7.63 33.60 -1.99
C ALA A 171 8.45 34.85 -2.34
N PRO A 172 9.09 35.49 -1.35
CA PRO A 172 10.21 36.39 -1.60
C PRO A 172 11.38 35.65 -2.28
N GLU A 173 12.27 36.41 -2.91
CA GLU A 173 13.26 36.05 -3.95
C GLU A 173 14.08 34.75 -3.75
N ASN A 174 14.11 34.14 -2.55
CA ASN A 174 15.05 33.08 -2.17
C ASN A 174 14.41 31.75 -1.73
N HIS A 175 13.09 31.56 -1.86
CA HIS A 175 12.47 30.26 -1.61
C HIS A 175 11.26 30.03 -2.52
N PRO A 176 10.75 28.80 -2.66
CA PRO A 176 9.50 28.57 -3.38
C PRO A 176 8.29 29.07 -2.59
N GLY A 177 7.28 29.57 -3.30
CA GLY A 177 5.94 29.81 -2.78
C GLY A 177 5.23 28.52 -2.36
N LEU A 178 4.06 28.67 -1.75
CA LEU A 178 3.29 27.57 -1.19
C LEU A 178 1.79 27.75 -1.43
N PHE A 179 1.13 26.63 -1.56
CA PHE A 179 -0.32 26.51 -1.56
C PHE A 179 -0.83 26.21 -0.16
N GLN A 180 -1.97 26.81 0.15
CA GLN A 180 -2.77 26.46 1.33
C GLN A 180 -4.19 26.13 0.90
N LEU A 181 -4.78 25.16 1.61
CA LEU A 181 -6.18 24.83 1.45
C LEU A 181 -7.01 25.84 2.24
N GLY A 182 -7.81 26.62 1.52
CA GLY A 182 -8.72 27.59 2.10
C GLY A 182 -10.10 27.01 2.40
N ASN A 183 -11.05 27.92 2.58
CA ASN A 183 -12.44 27.60 2.88
C ASN A 183 -13.15 26.98 1.66
N ARG A 184 -14.24 26.29 1.94
CA ARG A 184 -15.17 25.81 0.92
C ARG A 184 -15.70 27.01 0.11
N THR A 185 -15.80 26.82 -1.20
CA THR A 185 -16.30 27.81 -2.16
C THR A 185 -17.50 27.16 -2.84
N ASP A 186 -18.69 27.59 -2.45
CA ASP A 186 -19.96 26.97 -2.87
C ASP A 186 -20.26 27.21 -4.36
#